data_AF-A0A2V5YJR7-F1
#
_entry.id   AF-A0A2V5YJR7-F1
#
_cell.length_a   1.000
_cell.length_b   1.000
_cell.length_c   1.000
_cell.angle_alpha   90.00
_cell.angle_beta   90.00
_cell.angle_gamma   90.00
#
_symmetry.space_group_name_H-M   'P 1'
#
loop_
_entity.id
_entity.type
_entity.pdbx_description
1 polymer ?
#
loop_
_entity_poly.entity_id
_entity_poly.type
_entity_poly.pdbx_seq_one_letter_code
_entity_poly.pdbx_strand_id
1 'polypeptide(L)'
;KCIGEQVAASLLKLRLTEEIMERKELEAFQTMSAFLIHDLKNAASTLGLMLENLPAHFDNPAFRQDAFRGIGSAASRINDLINRMNALRHELRLEPAKLDLNLVVTEALANLNGTLATKLVTKFDQVPTILADRQQLQSVFTNLVLNARDAVGTDGRITVETTRNGDWVALSVSDNGCGMTEQFIKNSLFRPFRSTKKKGLGIGMFQSKTIVEAHHGKIHVESELGVGTTFRVMLPLKCQTA
;
A
#
# COMPACT_ATOMS: atom_id res chain seq x y z
N LYS A 1 -38.96 -19.18 28.39
CA LYS A 1 -38.13 -20.14 27.61
C LYS A 1 -37.39 -19.46 26.45
N CYS A 2 -38.00 -18.57 25.65
CA CYS A 2 -37.32 -17.92 24.51
C CYS A 2 -36.05 -17.09 24.84
N ILE A 3 -36.01 -16.35 25.97
CA ILE A 3 -34.86 -15.45 26.24
C ILE A 3 -33.57 -16.25 26.53
N GLY A 4 -33.67 -17.36 27.25
CA GLY A 4 -32.51 -18.22 27.55
C GLY A 4 -31.92 -18.87 26.29
N GLU A 5 -32.78 -19.31 25.38
CA GLU A 5 -32.37 -19.85 24.07
C GLU A 5 -31.76 -18.76 23.18
N GLN A 6 -32.31 -17.55 23.17
CA GLN A 6 -31.75 -16.41 22.44
C GLN A 6 -30.37 -15.99 22.97
N VAL A 7 -30.20 -15.96 24.29
CA VAL A 7 -28.91 -15.63 24.93
C VAL A 7 -27.89 -16.73 24.67
N ALA A 8 -28.27 -18.01 24.77
CA ALA A 8 -27.39 -19.14 24.45
C ALA A 8 -26.96 -19.14 22.97
N ALA A 9 -27.90 -18.90 22.05
CA ALA A 9 -27.60 -18.78 20.63
C ALA A 9 -26.67 -17.59 20.32
N SER A 10 -26.86 -16.46 21.01
CA SER A 10 -26.01 -15.27 20.85
C SER A 10 -24.60 -15.50 21.40
N LEU A 11 -24.47 -16.14 22.57
CA LEU A 11 -23.17 -16.51 23.14
C LEU A 11 -22.42 -17.52 22.26
N LEU A 12 -23.13 -18.54 21.76
CA LEU A 12 -22.55 -19.51 20.83
C LEU A 12 -22.09 -18.82 19.53
N LYS A 13 -22.89 -17.89 19.01
CA LYS A 13 -22.54 -17.11 17.82
C LYS A 13 -21.30 -16.23 18.06
N LEU A 14 -21.19 -15.58 19.21
CA LEU A 14 -20.00 -14.78 19.57
C LEU A 14 -18.76 -15.66 19.61
N ARG A 15 -18.82 -16.80 20.32
CA ARG A 15 -17.70 -17.74 20.43
C ARG A 15 -17.26 -18.31 19.07
N LEU A 16 -18.22 -18.71 18.23
CA LEU A 16 -17.91 -19.17 16.86
C LEU A 16 -17.29 -18.04 16.02
N THR A 17 -17.72 -16.80 16.22
CA THR A 17 -17.16 -15.64 15.52
C THR A 17 -15.73 -15.36 15.97
N GLU A 18 -15.44 -15.46 17.28
CA GLU A 18 -14.08 -15.37 17.83
C GLU A 18 -13.18 -16.47 17.26
N GLU A 19 -13.61 -17.74 17.30
CA GLU A 19 -12.84 -18.85 16.72
C GLU A 19 -12.57 -18.68 15.22
N ILE A 20 -13.56 -18.16 14.47
CA ILE A 20 -13.39 -17.85 13.05
C ILE A 20 -12.39 -16.71 12.85
N MET A 21 -12.39 -15.69 13.71
CA MET A 21 -11.43 -14.58 13.65
C MET A 21 -10.02 -15.06 13.98
N GLU A 22 -9.83 -15.81 15.05
CA GLU A 22 -8.53 -16.37 15.42
C GLU A 22 -7.93 -17.23 14.30
N ARG A 23 -8.76 -18.09 13.67
CA ARG A 23 -8.31 -18.88 12.51
C ARG A 23 -7.90 -18.00 11.33
N LYS A 24 -8.67 -16.95 11.03
CA LYS A 24 -8.36 -16.04 9.93
C LYS A 24 -7.07 -15.25 10.18
N GLU A 25 -6.83 -14.83 11.42
CA GLU A 25 -5.58 -14.18 11.82
C GLU A 25 -4.39 -15.14 11.67
N LEU A 26 -4.54 -16.39 12.12
CA LEU A 26 -3.50 -17.40 12.00
C LEU A 26 -3.20 -17.74 10.52
N GLU A 27 -4.23 -17.90 9.69
CA GLU A 27 -4.07 -18.12 8.24
C GLU A 27 -3.36 -16.94 7.55
N ALA A 28 -3.70 -15.71 7.94
CA ALA A 28 -3.05 -14.51 7.45
C ALA A 28 -1.57 -14.48 7.86
N PHE A 29 -1.27 -14.83 9.12
CA PHE A 29 0.09 -14.93 9.64
C PHE A 29 0.92 -16.03 8.96
N GLN A 30 0.33 -17.20 8.71
CA GLN A 30 1.00 -18.30 8.00
C GLN A 30 1.30 -17.93 6.55
N THR A 31 0.33 -17.34 5.86
CA THR A 31 0.51 -16.85 4.48
C THR A 31 1.61 -15.80 4.42
N MET A 32 1.58 -14.83 5.34
CA MET A 32 2.62 -13.82 5.51
C MET A 32 4.00 -14.47 5.69
N SER A 33 4.13 -15.37 6.66
CA SER A 33 5.40 -16.02 6.98
C SER A 33 5.99 -16.74 5.77
N ALA A 34 5.15 -17.43 4.99
CA ALA A 34 5.59 -18.08 3.76
C ALA A 34 6.16 -17.08 2.73
N PHE A 35 5.48 -15.95 2.51
CA PHE A 35 5.97 -14.90 1.62
C PHE A 35 7.25 -14.23 2.12
N LEU A 36 7.34 -13.95 3.44
CA LEU A 36 8.54 -13.36 4.04
C LEU A 36 9.75 -14.27 3.89
N ILE A 37 9.58 -15.56 4.20
CA ILE A 37 10.64 -16.57 4.07
C ILE A 37 11.10 -16.67 2.62
N HIS A 38 10.15 -16.72 1.67
CA HIS A 38 10.48 -16.75 0.25
C HIS A 38 11.29 -15.52 -0.17
N ASP A 39 10.88 -14.33 0.26
CA ASP A 39 11.54 -13.10 -0.16
C ASP A 39 12.90 -12.89 0.47
N LEU A 40 13.06 -13.27 1.74
CA LEU A 40 14.33 -13.31 2.43
C LEU A 40 15.27 -14.32 1.77
N LYS A 41 14.78 -15.53 1.45
CA LYS A 41 15.56 -16.56 0.75
C LYS A 41 16.06 -16.05 -0.59
N ASN A 42 15.23 -15.33 -1.35
CA ASN A 42 15.63 -14.77 -2.64
C ASN A 42 16.70 -13.68 -2.51
N ALA A 43 16.59 -12.80 -1.51
CA ALA A 43 17.61 -11.79 -1.24
C ALA A 43 18.94 -12.45 -0.82
N ALA A 44 18.87 -13.43 0.08
CA ALA A 44 20.02 -14.20 0.54
C ALA A 44 20.69 -14.98 -0.60
N SER A 45 19.92 -15.66 -1.46
CA SER A 45 20.46 -16.38 -2.62
C SER A 45 21.14 -15.44 -3.62
N THR A 46 20.57 -14.25 -3.86
CA THR A 46 21.17 -13.25 -4.74
C THR A 46 22.51 -12.76 -4.18
N LEU A 47 22.56 -12.43 -2.89
CA LEU A 47 23.80 -12.03 -2.22
C LEU A 47 24.84 -13.15 -2.20
N GLY A 48 24.41 -14.38 -1.90
CA GLY A 48 25.28 -15.56 -1.89
C GLY A 48 25.90 -15.83 -3.26
N LEU A 49 25.09 -15.84 -4.32
CA LEU A 49 25.58 -16.04 -5.68
C LEU A 49 26.58 -14.97 -6.11
N MET A 50 26.34 -13.70 -5.75
CA MET A 50 27.26 -12.61 -6.06
C MET A 50 28.58 -12.77 -5.30
N LEU A 51 28.52 -13.09 -4.01
CA LEU A 51 29.71 -13.31 -3.17
C LEU A 51 30.53 -14.53 -3.61
N GLU A 52 29.88 -15.61 -4.04
CA GLU A 52 30.53 -16.85 -4.50
C GLU A 52 31.28 -16.62 -5.83
N ASN A 53 30.69 -15.85 -6.75
CA ASN A 53 31.28 -15.59 -8.07
C ASN A 53 32.26 -14.40 -8.08
N LEU A 54 32.25 -13.56 -7.03
CA LEU A 54 33.09 -12.35 -6.95
C LEU A 54 34.58 -12.62 -7.10
N PRO A 55 35.19 -13.64 -6.44
CA PRO A 55 36.63 -13.90 -6.57
C PRO A 55 37.05 -14.31 -7.99
N ALA A 56 36.19 -15.05 -8.71
CA ALA A 56 36.49 -15.58 -10.04
C ALA A 56 36.33 -14.53 -11.15
N HIS A 57 35.49 -13.52 -10.94
CA HIS A 57 35.12 -12.54 -11.96
C HIS A 57 35.37 -11.09 -11.54
N PHE A 58 36.14 -10.87 -10.47
CA PHE A 58 36.39 -9.54 -9.91
C PHE A 58 36.95 -8.55 -10.95
N ASP A 59 37.86 -9.01 -11.80
CA ASP A 59 38.50 -8.15 -12.80
C ASP A 59 37.60 -7.81 -14.00
N ASN A 60 36.49 -8.55 -14.18
CA ASN A 60 35.53 -8.29 -15.25
C ASN A 60 34.65 -7.06 -14.91
N PRO A 61 34.77 -5.95 -15.67
CA PRO A 61 34.01 -4.73 -15.39
C PRO A 61 32.48 -4.91 -15.50
N ALA A 62 32.01 -5.75 -16.43
CA ALA A 62 30.58 -6.02 -16.60
C ALA A 62 30.02 -6.81 -15.40
N PHE A 63 30.77 -7.80 -14.93
CA PHE A 63 30.40 -8.55 -13.73
C PHE A 63 30.35 -7.65 -12.49
N ARG A 64 31.34 -6.78 -12.29
CA ARG A 64 31.31 -5.82 -11.17
C ARG A 64 30.06 -4.96 -11.19
N GLN A 65 29.70 -4.41 -12.35
CA GLN A 65 28.50 -3.58 -12.48
C GLN A 65 27.22 -4.37 -12.14
N ASP A 66 27.11 -5.60 -12.65
CA ASP A 66 25.99 -6.49 -12.38
C ASP A 66 25.91 -6.89 -10.89
N ALA A 67 27.06 -7.17 -10.26
CA ALA A 67 27.15 -7.49 -8.84
C ALA A 67 26.71 -6.32 -7.97
N PHE A 68 27.16 -5.10 -8.26
CA PHE A 68 26.70 -3.89 -7.56
C PHE A 68 25.18 -3.68 -7.70
N ARG A 69 24.62 -3.87 -8.90
CA ARG A 69 23.16 -3.79 -9.10
C ARG A 69 22.44 -4.88 -8.31
N GLY A 70 22.96 -6.11 -8.31
CA GLY A 70 22.39 -7.26 -7.60
C GLY A 70 22.37 -7.05 -6.09
N ILE A 71 23.49 -6.61 -5.51
CA ILE A 71 23.62 -6.30 -4.08
C ILE A 71 22.68 -5.15 -3.70
N GLY A 72 22.68 -4.05 -4.46
CA GLY A 72 21.79 -2.91 -4.21
C GLY A 72 20.31 -3.31 -4.25
N SER A 73 19.92 -4.14 -5.23
CA SER A 73 18.56 -4.65 -5.33
C SER A 73 18.20 -5.55 -4.14
N ALA A 74 19.11 -6.43 -3.71
CA ALA A 74 18.88 -7.29 -2.54
C ALA A 74 18.76 -6.48 -1.25
N ALA A 75 19.60 -5.47 -1.04
CA ALA A 75 19.53 -4.58 0.11
C ALA A 75 18.21 -3.78 0.14
N SER A 76 17.79 -3.21 -0.99
CA SER A 76 16.50 -2.54 -1.12
C SER A 76 15.35 -3.48 -0.76
N ARG A 77 15.42 -4.74 -1.21
CA ARG A 77 14.38 -5.75 -0.93
C ARG A 77 14.29 -6.10 0.56
N ILE A 78 15.42 -6.19 1.25
CA ILE A 78 15.46 -6.41 2.70
C ILE A 78 14.87 -5.21 3.44
N ASN A 79 15.20 -3.98 3.05
CA ASN A 79 14.63 -2.77 3.65
C ASN A 79 13.11 -2.69 3.44
N ASP A 80 12.62 -3.05 2.24
CA ASP A 80 11.18 -3.16 1.98
C ASP A 80 10.51 -4.19 2.88
N LEU A 81 11.17 -5.33 3.13
CA LEU A 81 10.68 -6.37 4.03
C LEU A 81 10.55 -5.86 5.47
N ILE A 82 11.58 -5.17 5.96
CA ILE A 82 11.61 -4.58 7.31
C ILE A 82 10.50 -3.53 7.47
N ASN A 83 10.33 -2.64 6.49
CA ASN A 83 9.28 -1.62 6.53
C ASN A 83 7.87 -2.26 6.54
N ARG A 84 7.67 -3.33 5.77
CA ARG A 84 6.41 -4.10 5.79
C ARG A 84 6.16 -4.78 7.13
N MET A 85 7.20 -5.27 7.80
CA MET A 85 7.08 -5.86 9.14
C MET A 85 6.73 -4.81 10.20
N ASN A 86 7.38 -3.64 10.16
CA ASN A 86 7.08 -2.55 11.07
C ASN A 86 5.63 -2.04 10.93
N ALA A 87 5.10 -2.01 9.70
CA ALA A 87 3.72 -1.65 9.44
C ALA A 87 2.67 -2.59 10.07
N LEU A 88 3.06 -3.82 10.41
CA LEU A 88 2.17 -4.83 11.00
C LEU A 88 2.28 -4.92 12.53
N ARG A 89 3.37 -4.37 13.12
CA ARG A 89 3.73 -4.59 14.53
C ARG A 89 3.39 -3.43 15.46
N HIS A 90 2.93 -2.29 14.94
CA HIS A 90 2.63 -1.11 15.75
C HIS A 90 1.15 -0.76 15.67
N GLU A 91 0.54 -0.47 16.82
CA GLU A 91 -0.53 0.51 16.88
C GLU A 91 -0.04 1.74 16.11
N LEU A 92 -0.72 2.13 15.05
CA LEU A 92 -0.31 3.21 14.19
C LEU A 92 -0.32 4.53 14.99
N ARG A 93 0.81 4.87 15.62
CA ARG A 93 1.00 6.14 16.31
C ARG A 93 1.28 7.20 15.27
N LEU A 94 0.29 8.04 15.02
CA LEU A 94 0.42 9.18 14.14
C LEU A 94 1.18 10.30 14.87
N GLU A 95 2.06 10.96 14.14
CA GLU A 95 2.67 12.23 14.56
C GLU A 95 2.05 13.37 13.72
N PRO A 96 0.81 13.81 14.04
CA PRO A 96 0.11 14.79 13.24
C PRO A 96 0.80 16.16 13.28
N ALA A 97 1.06 16.71 12.10
CA ALA A 97 1.56 18.06 11.91
C ALA A 97 0.68 18.85 10.93
N LYS A 98 0.74 20.18 10.97
CA LYS A 98 0.12 21.01 9.95
C LYS A 98 0.83 20.77 8.62
N LEU A 99 0.07 20.35 7.63
CA LEU A 99 0.58 19.83 6.37
C LEU A 99 -0.12 20.46 5.18
N ASP A 100 0.66 20.88 4.19
CA ASP A 100 0.16 21.18 2.85
C ASP A 100 0.19 19.89 2.01
N LEU A 101 -1.01 19.42 1.64
CA LEU A 101 -1.18 18.19 0.87
C LEU A 101 -0.57 18.29 -0.53
N ASN A 102 -0.67 19.44 -1.20
CA ASN A 102 -0.12 19.64 -2.54
C ASN A 102 1.41 19.53 -2.51
N LEU A 103 2.03 20.04 -1.45
CA LEU A 103 3.48 19.99 -1.25
C LEU A 103 3.96 18.54 -1.07
N VAL A 104 3.28 17.75 -0.23
CA VAL A 104 3.59 16.31 -0.04
C VAL A 104 3.46 15.52 -1.33
N VAL A 105 2.36 15.73 -2.06
CA VAL A 105 2.11 15.06 -3.34
C VAL A 105 3.21 15.41 -4.34
N THR A 106 3.59 16.68 -4.43
CA THR A 106 4.62 17.14 -5.36
C THR A 106 5.99 16.52 -5.05
N GLU A 107 6.41 16.49 -3.79
CA GLU A 107 7.66 15.84 -3.40
C GLU A 107 7.66 14.33 -3.65
N ALA A 108 6.54 13.66 -3.36
CA ALA A 108 6.42 12.23 -3.61
C ALA A 108 6.45 11.91 -5.11
N LEU A 109 5.86 12.76 -5.96
CA LEU A 109 5.97 12.63 -7.42
C LEU A 109 7.41 12.86 -7.88
N ALA A 110 8.12 13.85 -7.34
CA ALA A 110 9.52 14.09 -7.67
C ALA A 110 10.41 12.87 -7.39
N ASN A 111 10.18 12.18 -6.27
CA ASN A 111 10.87 10.93 -5.93
C ASN A 111 10.53 9.77 -6.87
N LEU A 112 9.37 9.82 -7.55
CA LEU A 112 8.89 8.77 -8.45
C LEU A 112 9.18 9.05 -9.93
N ASN A 113 9.60 10.26 -10.30
CA ASN A 113 9.82 10.68 -11.70
C ASN A 113 10.79 9.76 -12.49
N GLY A 114 11.74 9.09 -11.83
CA GLY A 114 12.63 8.12 -12.49
C GLY A 114 12.00 6.74 -12.74
N THR A 115 10.82 6.47 -12.17
CA THR A 115 10.16 5.15 -12.17
C THR A 115 8.83 5.15 -12.92
N LEU A 116 8.34 6.31 -13.34
CA LEU A 116 7.07 6.48 -14.04
C LEU A 116 7.34 6.66 -15.54
N ALA A 117 7.27 5.56 -16.31
CA ALA A 117 7.38 5.60 -17.77
C ALA A 117 6.07 6.05 -18.47
N THR A 118 5.13 6.64 -17.73
CA THR A 118 3.73 6.86 -18.14
C THR A 118 3.36 8.34 -18.12
N LYS A 119 2.28 8.71 -18.83
CA LYS A 119 1.83 10.11 -18.90
C LYS A 119 1.19 10.52 -17.57
N LEU A 120 1.89 11.33 -16.78
CA LEU A 120 1.39 11.90 -15.54
C LEU A 120 0.70 13.25 -15.79
N VAL A 121 -0.53 13.40 -15.30
CA VAL A 121 -1.28 14.67 -15.32
C VAL A 121 -1.56 15.08 -13.88
N THR A 122 -1.17 16.29 -13.48
CA THR A 122 -1.45 16.84 -12.15
C THR A 122 -2.49 17.96 -12.24
N LYS A 123 -3.47 17.94 -11.33
CA LYS A 123 -4.49 18.98 -11.18
C LYS A 123 -4.61 19.33 -9.71
N PHE A 124 -4.02 20.44 -9.29
CA PHE A 124 -4.01 20.81 -7.88
C PHE A 124 -4.87 22.04 -7.65
N ASP A 125 -5.97 21.87 -6.93
CA ASP A 125 -6.73 23.00 -6.39
C ASP A 125 -6.01 23.59 -5.17
N GLN A 126 -6.39 24.83 -4.82
CA GLN A 126 -5.99 25.41 -3.54
C GLN A 126 -6.73 24.72 -2.39
N VAL A 127 -6.04 23.80 -1.73
CA VAL A 127 -6.54 23.07 -0.57
C VAL A 127 -5.96 23.66 0.74
N PRO A 128 -6.74 23.73 1.83
CA PRO A 128 -6.23 24.21 3.11
C PRO A 128 -5.24 23.22 3.72
N THR A 129 -4.42 23.70 4.65
CA THR A 129 -3.57 22.82 5.45
C THR A 129 -4.40 21.90 6.33
N ILE A 130 -4.04 20.62 6.37
CA ILE A 130 -4.66 19.60 7.22
C ILE A 130 -3.75 19.23 8.39
N LEU A 131 -4.31 18.63 9.42
CA LEU A 131 -3.54 18.04 10.51
C LEU A 131 -3.34 16.54 10.23
N ALA A 132 -2.15 16.14 9.82
CA ALA A 132 -1.86 14.76 9.44
C ALA A 132 -0.38 14.40 9.59
N ASP A 133 -0.11 13.11 9.67
CA ASP A 133 1.25 12.56 9.64
C ASP A 133 1.75 12.54 8.19
N ARG A 134 2.81 13.32 7.95
CA ARG A 134 3.41 13.49 6.63
C ARG A 134 3.93 12.17 6.05
N GLN A 135 4.65 11.40 6.85
CA GLN A 135 5.33 10.18 6.37
C GLN A 135 4.30 9.11 6.03
N GLN A 136 3.27 8.98 6.86
CA GLN A 136 2.19 8.02 6.61
C GLN A 136 1.38 8.38 5.37
N LEU A 137 1.00 9.66 5.19
CA LEU A 137 0.29 10.10 3.98
C LEU A 137 1.13 9.98 2.71
N GLN A 138 2.44 10.26 2.79
CA GLN A 138 3.35 10.02 1.68
C GLN A 138 3.36 8.54 1.29
N SER A 139 3.39 7.62 2.26
CA SER A 139 3.31 6.18 2.01
C SER A 139 2.00 5.77 1.35
N VAL A 140 0.86 6.34 1.78
CA VAL A 140 -0.45 6.11 1.14
C VAL A 140 -0.38 6.53 -0.33
N PHE A 141 0.05 7.78 -0.58
CA PHE A 141 0.09 8.33 -1.93
C PHE A 141 1.03 7.54 -2.85
N THR A 142 2.25 7.23 -2.39
CA THR A 142 3.20 6.41 -3.15
C THR A 142 2.60 5.05 -3.49
N ASN A 143 1.91 4.39 -2.55
CA ASN A 143 1.26 3.11 -2.83
C ASN A 143 0.14 3.23 -3.88
N LEU A 144 -0.67 4.31 -3.84
CA LEU A 144 -1.70 4.55 -4.86
C LEU A 144 -1.10 4.77 -6.24
N VAL A 145 -0.06 5.60 -6.36
CA VAL A 145 0.61 5.87 -7.64
C VAL A 145 1.30 4.63 -8.19
N LEU A 146 1.96 3.84 -7.36
CA LEU A 146 2.55 2.56 -7.78
C LEU A 146 1.48 1.56 -8.23
N ASN A 147 0.31 1.55 -7.57
CA ASN A 147 -0.80 0.72 -8.00
C ASN A 147 -1.36 1.14 -9.36
N ALA A 148 -1.56 2.44 -9.56
CA ALA A 148 -1.94 3.01 -10.85
C ALA A 148 -0.93 2.65 -11.94
N ARG A 149 0.38 2.85 -11.68
CA ARG A 149 1.48 2.50 -12.60
C ARG A 149 1.46 1.03 -13.00
N ASP A 150 1.30 0.13 -12.04
CA ASP A 150 1.30 -1.31 -12.32
C ASP A 150 0.04 -1.76 -13.08
N ALA A 151 -1.07 -1.01 -12.97
CA ALA A 151 -2.30 -1.28 -13.68
C ALA A 151 -2.27 -0.78 -15.14
N VAL A 152 -1.46 0.25 -15.40
CA VAL A 152 -1.31 0.81 -16.74
C VAL A 152 -0.19 0.14 -17.53
N GLY A 153 -0.43 -0.05 -18.83
CA GLY A 153 0.63 -0.42 -19.78
C GLY A 153 1.58 0.74 -20.09
N THR A 154 2.48 0.53 -21.06
CA THR A 154 3.49 1.52 -21.50
C THR A 154 2.91 2.86 -21.95
N ASP A 155 1.68 2.88 -22.50
CA ASP A 155 1.03 4.10 -23.01
C ASP A 155 -0.05 4.68 -22.08
N GLY A 156 -0.13 4.20 -20.84
CA GLY A 156 -1.17 4.63 -19.92
C GLY A 156 -0.95 6.01 -19.34
N ARG A 157 -2.04 6.51 -18.74
CA ARG A 157 -2.15 7.83 -18.14
C ARG A 157 -2.52 7.68 -16.68
N ILE A 158 -1.82 8.41 -15.83
CA ILE A 158 -2.14 8.56 -14.41
C ILE A 158 -2.49 10.03 -14.19
N THR A 159 -3.62 10.29 -13.55
CA THR A 159 -4.06 11.62 -13.16
C THR A 159 -4.06 11.73 -11.64
N VAL A 160 -3.37 12.72 -11.11
CA VAL A 160 -3.37 13.03 -9.67
C VAL A 160 -4.07 14.36 -9.47
N GLU A 161 -5.09 14.35 -8.62
CA GLU A 161 -5.93 15.51 -8.37
C GLU A 161 -6.09 15.78 -6.87
N THR A 162 -6.00 17.04 -6.47
CA THR A 162 -6.36 17.49 -5.11
C THR A 162 -7.52 18.45 -5.20
N THR A 163 -8.57 18.21 -4.42
CA THR A 163 -9.77 19.06 -4.39
C THR A 163 -10.20 19.33 -2.95
N ARG A 164 -10.97 20.41 -2.77
CA ARG A 164 -11.65 20.70 -1.51
C ARG A 164 -13.16 20.56 -1.68
N ASN A 165 -13.76 19.67 -0.89
CA ASN A 165 -15.20 19.45 -0.87
C ASN A 165 -15.75 19.75 0.53
N GLY A 166 -16.18 20.98 0.75
CA GLY A 166 -16.69 21.46 2.05
C GLY A 166 -15.62 21.36 3.15
N ASP A 167 -15.89 20.49 4.14
CA ASP A 167 -15.02 20.21 5.29
C ASP A 167 -13.98 19.10 5.04
N TRP A 168 -13.86 18.61 3.80
CA TRP A 168 -12.96 17.55 3.41
C TRP A 168 -11.97 18.01 2.34
N VAL A 169 -10.74 17.53 2.44
CA VAL A 169 -9.75 17.59 1.35
C VAL A 169 -9.68 16.21 0.73
N ALA A 170 -9.75 16.14 -0.59
CA ALA A 170 -9.64 14.89 -1.33
C ALA A 170 -8.37 14.84 -2.16
N LEU A 171 -7.68 13.71 -2.12
CA LEU A 171 -6.60 13.32 -3.03
C LEU A 171 -7.11 12.17 -3.89
N SER A 172 -7.21 12.40 -5.20
CA SER A 172 -7.62 11.39 -6.17
C SER A 172 -6.42 10.94 -7.02
N VAL A 173 -6.29 9.63 -7.21
CA VAL A 173 -5.35 9.02 -8.15
C VAL A 173 -6.17 8.17 -9.12
N SER A 174 -6.20 8.58 -10.38
CA SER A 174 -6.95 7.92 -11.45
C SER A 174 -6.00 7.35 -12.49
N ASP A 175 -6.28 6.15 -12.96
CA ASP A 175 -5.58 5.50 -14.06
C ASP A 175 -6.56 4.97 -15.12
N ASN A 176 -6.06 4.80 -16.34
CA ASN A 176 -6.78 4.15 -17.44
C ASN A 176 -6.27 2.71 -17.67
N GLY A 177 -5.93 2.01 -16.59
CA GLY A 177 -5.37 0.67 -16.62
C GLY A 177 -6.41 -0.42 -16.80
N CYS A 178 -6.04 -1.64 -16.41
CA CYS A 178 -6.90 -2.83 -16.56
C CYS A 178 -8.17 -2.82 -15.68
N GLY A 179 -8.24 -1.97 -14.66
CA GLY A 179 -9.36 -1.89 -13.74
C GLY A 179 -9.57 -3.16 -12.89
N MET A 180 -10.68 -3.22 -12.16
CA MET A 180 -11.00 -4.29 -11.23
C MET A 180 -12.48 -4.68 -11.29
N THR A 181 -12.79 -5.92 -10.92
CA THR A 181 -14.18 -6.38 -10.77
C THR A 181 -14.78 -5.92 -9.44
N GLU A 182 -16.10 -5.69 -9.41
CA GLU A 182 -16.80 -5.29 -8.18
C GLU A 182 -16.63 -6.31 -7.04
N GLN A 183 -16.59 -7.60 -7.37
CA GLN A 183 -16.34 -8.68 -6.42
C GLN A 183 -14.96 -8.55 -5.75
N PHE A 184 -13.93 -8.19 -6.52
CA PHE A 184 -12.58 -8.00 -5.99
C PHE A 184 -12.52 -6.78 -5.06
N ILE A 185 -13.16 -5.68 -5.46
CA ILE A 185 -13.22 -4.44 -4.66
C ILE A 185 -13.88 -4.71 -3.30
N LYS A 186 -15.03 -5.38 -3.28
CA LYS A 186 -15.80 -5.64 -2.05
C LYS A 186 -15.11 -6.64 -1.13
N ASN A 187 -14.54 -7.71 -1.69
CA ASN A 187 -14.12 -8.87 -0.90
C ASN A 187 -12.61 -8.97 -0.65
N SER A 188 -11.78 -8.27 -1.43
CA SER A 188 -10.35 -8.56 -1.48
C SER A 188 -9.44 -7.34 -1.46
N LEU A 189 -9.80 -6.22 -2.10
CA LEU A 189 -8.90 -5.07 -2.30
C LEU A 189 -8.27 -4.52 -1.02
N PHE A 190 -9.06 -4.42 0.06
CA PHE A 190 -8.62 -3.94 1.35
C PHE A 190 -8.33 -5.06 2.35
N ARG A 191 -8.27 -6.33 1.90
CA ARG A 191 -7.88 -7.43 2.78
C ARG A 191 -6.37 -7.64 2.68
N PRO A 192 -5.68 -7.82 3.81
CA PRO A 192 -4.26 -8.11 3.77
C PRO A 192 -4.02 -9.44 3.03
N PHE A 193 -2.88 -9.55 2.35
CA PHE A 193 -2.45 -10.76 1.63
C PHE A 193 -3.32 -11.17 0.43
N ARG A 194 -4.25 -10.30 0.00
CA ARG A 194 -5.03 -10.50 -1.23
C ARG A 194 -4.48 -9.57 -2.32
N SER A 195 -3.63 -10.13 -3.17
CA SER A 195 -3.02 -9.43 -4.31
C SER A 195 -3.22 -10.21 -5.60
N THR A 196 -3.53 -9.51 -6.68
CA THR A 196 -3.54 -10.05 -8.05
C THR A 196 -2.16 -9.99 -8.71
N LYS A 197 -1.17 -9.35 -8.07
CA LYS A 197 0.19 -9.14 -8.62
C LYS A 197 1.13 -10.28 -8.21
N LYS A 198 1.85 -10.86 -9.18
CA LYS A 198 2.84 -11.96 -8.96
C LYS A 198 3.94 -11.66 -7.94
N LYS A 199 4.27 -10.39 -7.68
CA LYS A 199 5.32 -9.95 -6.72
C LYS A 199 4.78 -9.09 -5.57
N GLY A 200 3.47 -8.92 -5.45
CA GLY A 200 2.87 -8.04 -4.44
C GLY A 200 2.33 -8.82 -3.26
N LEU A 201 2.79 -8.52 -2.04
CA LEU A 201 2.28 -9.13 -0.80
C LEU A 201 0.81 -8.80 -0.48
N GLY A 202 0.16 -7.87 -1.20
CA GLY A 202 -1.23 -7.48 -0.95
C GLY A 202 -1.47 -6.72 0.35
N ILE A 203 -0.43 -6.11 0.94
CA ILE A 203 -0.55 -5.31 2.17
C ILE A 203 -0.79 -3.83 1.87
N GLY A 204 -0.27 -3.30 0.76
CA GLY A 204 -0.20 -1.86 0.52
C GLY A 204 -1.57 -1.15 0.60
N MET A 205 -2.62 -1.73 0.00
CA MET A 205 -3.97 -1.16 0.07
C MET A 205 -4.62 -1.30 1.45
N PHE A 206 -4.37 -2.41 2.14
CA PHE A 206 -4.81 -2.57 3.54
C PHE A 206 -4.17 -1.49 4.43
N GLN A 207 -2.85 -1.34 4.35
CA GLN A 207 -2.11 -0.31 5.10
C GLN A 207 -2.60 1.10 4.74
N SER A 208 -2.83 1.36 3.45
CA SER A 208 -3.35 2.65 3.01
C SER A 208 -4.69 2.97 3.66
N LYS A 209 -5.58 1.98 3.76
CA LYS A 209 -6.86 2.12 4.44
C LYS A 209 -6.67 2.36 5.94
N THR A 210 -5.84 1.57 6.62
CA THR A 210 -5.56 1.73 8.06
C THR A 210 -5.00 3.12 8.38
N ILE A 211 -4.05 3.62 7.56
CA ILE A 211 -3.49 4.96 7.72
C ILE A 211 -4.57 6.03 7.55
N VAL A 212 -5.38 5.94 6.49
CA VAL A 212 -6.43 6.92 6.23
C VAL A 212 -7.48 6.92 7.33
N GLU A 213 -7.89 5.74 7.82
CA GLU A 213 -8.84 5.61 8.94
C GLU A 213 -8.28 6.16 10.26
N ALA A 214 -6.98 5.96 10.52
CA ALA A 214 -6.31 6.54 11.69
C ALA A 214 -6.28 8.08 11.65
N HIS A 215 -6.32 8.67 10.46
CA HIS A 215 -6.48 10.12 10.26
C HIS A 215 -7.95 10.58 10.26
N HIS A 216 -8.89 9.72 10.68
CA HIS A 216 -10.34 9.93 10.59
C HIS A 216 -10.83 10.22 9.15
N GLY A 217 -10.05 9.76 8.17
CA GLY A 217 -10.33 9.88 6.76
C GLY A 217 -11.19 8.75 6.22
N LYS A 218 -11.47 8.82 4.91
CA LYS A 218 -12.18 7.79 4.15
C LYS A 218 -11.46 7.54 2.84
N ILE A 219 -11.38 6.28 2.43
CA ILE A 219 -10.88 5.90 1.11
C ILE A 219 -12.04 5.35 0.27
N HIS A 220 -12.24 5.91 -0.91
CA HIS A 220 -13.22 5.45 -1.90
C HIS A 220 -12.50 4.92 -3.14
N VAL A 221 -13.13 3.97 -3.82
CA VAL A 221 -12.59 3.38 -5.03
C VAL A 221 -13.72 3.17 -6.04
N GLU A 222 -13.49 3.67 -7.24
CA GLU A 222 -14.36 3.49 -8.40
C GLU A 222 -13.51 2.80 -9.47
N SER A 223 -13.95 1.65 -9.98
CA SER A 223 -13.20 0.95 -11.01
C SER A 223 -14.11 0.09 -11.87
N GLU A 224 -13.78 0.05 -13.16
CA GLU A 224 -14.44 -0.78 -14.15
C GLU A 224 -13.39 -1.53 -14.96
N LEU A 225 -13.64 -2.81 -15.20
CA LEU A 225 -12.72 -3.71 -15.89
C LEU A 225 -12.48 -3.23 -17.33
N GLY A 226 -11.22 -3.01 -17.69
CA GLY A 226 -10.82 -2.51 -19.01
C GLY A 226 -10.93 -1.00 -19.21
N VAL A 227 -11.47 -0.26 -18.23
CA VAL A 227 -11.60 1.21 -18.29
C VAL A 227 -10.57 1.89 -17.41
N GLY A 228 -10.39 1.40 -16.18
CA GLY A 228 -9.42 1.94 -15.23
C GLY A 228 -9.90 1.97 -13.79
N THR A 229 -9.16 2.66 -12.94
CA THR A 229 -9.44 2.80 -11.51
C THR A 229 -9.25 4.25 -11.05
N THR A 230 -10.11 4.72 -10.16
CA THR A 230 -9.94 5.96 -9.40
C THR A 230 -10.00 5.66 -7.91
N PHE A 231 -8.91 5.94 -7.22
CA PHE A 231 -8.85 5.98 -5.76
C PHE A 231 -9.02 7.41 -5.27
N ARG A 232 -9.88 7.62 -4.28
CA ARG A 232 -10.11 8.93 -3.64
C ARG A 232 -9.92 8.82 -2.14
N VAL A 233 -8.88 9.47 -1.63
CA VAL A 233 -8.60 9.61 -0.19
C VAL A 233 -9.17 10.93 0.28
N MET A 234 -10.09 10.90 1.25
CA MET A 234 -10.75 12.07 1.82
C MET A 234 -10.28 12.23 3.27
N LEU A 235 -9.74 13.40 3.59
CA LEU A 235 -9.22 13.75 4.92
C LEU A 235 -10.01 14.94 5.48
N PRO A 236 -10.40 14.93 6.76
CA PRO A 236 -11.16 16.03 7.35
C PRO A 236 -10.26 17.25 7.57
N LEU A 237 -10.79 18.46 7.32
CA LEU A 237 -10.09 19.72 7.59
C LEU A 237 -9.93 20.01 9.09
N LYS A 238 -10.87 19.50 9.91
CA LYS A 238 -10.84 19.59 11.35
C LYS A 238 -10.63 18.17 11.89
N CYS A 239 -9.46 17.89 12.41
CA CYS A 239 -9.27 16.70 13.23
C CYS A 239 -10.11 16.91 14.48
N GLN A 240 -11.15 16.10 14.70
CA GLN A 240 -11.83 16.09 15.99
C GLN A 240 -10.83 15.51 16.99
N THR A 241 -10.14 16.38 17.72
CA THR A 241 -9.45 15.99 18.94
C THR A 241 -10.51 15.43 19.88
N ALA A 242 -10.51 14.11 20.06
CA ALA A 242 -11.22 13.45 21.15
C ALA A 242 -10.53 13.78 22.48
#